data_AF-A0A4V3CB65-F1
#
_entry.id   AF-A0A4V3CB65-F1
#
_cell.length_a   1.000
_cell.length_b   1.000
_cell.length_c   1.000
_cell.angle_alpha   90.00
_cell.angle_beta   90.00
_cell.angle_gamma   90.00
#
_symmetry.space_group_name_H-M   'P 1'
#
loop_
_entity.id
_entity.type
_entity.pdbx_description
1 polymer ?
#
loop_
_entity_poly.entity_id
_entity_poly.type
_entity_poly.pdbx_seq_one_letter_code
_entity_poly.pdbx_strand_id
1 'polypeptide(L)'
;MTRQDPFSRRPAQSPYSIRNKLFAVRRKGYDTNEVSEYLSELAEQVEYADADRAELRAEVERLRATTTDTEQRAHITAHAVGLLSQAQQIADNLVAEAEQYAKDLVDNARSQQRDALKQARDSVESAVKHMPVADAPVAELEYVRTFTRVAHVQLRSVLDALAEQVERLGKLPDAPARPDEEPSGEVLWWNDLSAAADNAILDTRAPVGGHRRTN
;
A
#
# COMPACT_ATOMS: atom_id res chain seq x y z
N MET A 1 -15.17 -36.25 -14.08
CA MET A 1 -16.15 -37.16 -13.44
C MET A 1 -16.97 -36.35 -12.44
N THR A 2 -18.10 -35.80 -12.88
CA THR A 2 -19.01 -35.01 -12.04
C THR A 2 -19.75 -35.97 -11.12
N ARG A 3 -19.46 -35.88 -9.81
CA ARG A 3 -20.17 -36.64 -8.78
C ARG A 3 -21.61 -36.12 -8.77
N GLN A 4 -22.51 -36.79 -9.51
CA GLN A 4 -23.94 -36.51 -9.45
C GLN A 4 -24.37 -36.70 -8.00
N ASP A 5 -24.83 -35.62 -7.39
CA ASP A 5 -25.35 -35.63 -6.03
C ASP A 5 -26.55 -36.59 -5.99
N PRO A 6 -26.47 -37.73 -5.28
CA PRO A 6 -27.54 -38.70 -5.26
C PRO A 6 -28.82 -38.15 -4.63
N PHE A 7 -28.79 -36.94 -4.05
CA PHE A 7 -29.91 -36.25 -3.40
C PHE A 7 -30.51 -35.08 -4.19
N SER A 8 -30.28 -34.99 -5.50
CA SER A 8 -31.15 -34.20 -6.41
C SER A 8 -32.61 -34.74 -6.48
N ARG A 9 -32.98 -35.57 -5.49
CA ARG A 9 -34.22 -36.31 -5.31
C ARG A 9 -35.30 -35.33 -4.88
N ARG A 10 -36.39 -35.35 -5.65
CA ARG A 10 -37.78 -34.96 -5.35
C ARG A 10 -37.95 -33.94 -4.22
N PRO A 11 -38.62 -32.80 -4.47
CA PRO A 11 -38.90 -31.84 -3.40
C PRO A 11 -39.48 -32.57 -2.18
N ALA A 12 -38.85 -32.40 -1.02
CA ALA A 12 -39.31 -33.00 0.22
C ALA A 12 -40.77 -32.59 0.44
N GLN A 13 -41.65 -33.56 0.75
CA GLN A 13 -43.03 -33.22 1.11
C GLN A 13 -42.98 -32.42 2.41
N SER A 14 -43.64 -31.26 2.44
CA SER A 14 -43.68 -30.47 3.68
C SER A 14 -44.39 -31.27 4.79
N PRO A 15 -44.01 -31.10 6.06
CA PRO A 15 -44.69 -31.73 7.20
C PRO A 15 -46.22 -31.54 7.15
N TYR A 16 -46.67 -30.34 6.77
CA TYR A 16 -48.09 -30.04 6.55
C TYR A 16 -48.75 -30.91 5.49
N SER A 17 -48.07 -31.17 4.37
CA SER A 17 -48.58 -32.02 3.29
C SER A 17 -48.65 -33.50 3.70
N ILE A 18 -47.77 -33.93 4.62
CA ILE A 18 -47.76 -35.29 5.15
C ILE A 18 -48.95 -35.48 6.11
N ARG A 19 -49.17 -34.55 7.04
CA ARG A 19 -50.30 -34.59 8.01
C ARG A 19 -51.67 -34.59 7.33
N ASN A 20 -51.83 -33.83 6.24
CA ASN A 20 -53.12 -33.66 5.57
C ASN A 20 -53.31 -34.55 4.33
N LYS A 21 -52.47 -35.57 4.16
CA LYS A 21 -52.52 -36.42 2.98
C LYS A 21 -53.77 -37.30 2.98
N LEU A 22 -54.58 -37.19 1.92
CA LEU A 22 -55.80 -37.98 1.77
C LEU A 22 -55.54 -39.28 1.02
N PHE A 23 -56.15 -40.36 1.49
CA PHE A 23 -56.08 -41.69 0.87
C PHE A 23 -57.50 -42.20 0.55
N ALA A 24 -57.64 -42.95 -0.54
CA ALA A 24 -58.90 -43.59 -0.88
C ALA A 24 -59.14 -44.82 0.00
N VAL A 25 -60.32 -44.92 0.63
CA VAL A 25 -60.69 -46.03 1.50
C VAL A 25 -61.20 -47.22 0.66
N ARG A 26 -60.77 -48.44 1.00
CA ARG A 26 -61.17 -49.69 0.33
C ARG A 26 -61.63 -50.72 1.36
N ARG A 27 -62.50 -51.67 0.97
CA ARG A 27 -63.12 -52.68 1.85
C ARG A 27 -62.13 -53.59 2.61
N LYS A 28 -60.86 -53.59 2.22
CA LYS A 28 -59.76 -54.32 2.87
C LYS A 28 -58.51 -53.42 2.82
N GLY A 29 -58.47 -52.41 3.68
CA GLY A 29 -57.41 -51.40 3.76
C GLY A 29 -56.74 -51.39 5.13
N TYR A 30 -55.71 -50.57 5.28
CA TYR A 30 -55.08 -50.26 6.57
C TYR A 30 -56.05 -49.52 7.50
N ASP A 31 -55.85 -49.63 8.81
CA ASP A 31 -56.59 -48.84 9.79
C ASP A 31 -56.26 -47.35 9.59
N THR A 32 -57.30 -46.53 9.46
CA THR A 32 -57.16 -45.09 9.25
C THR A 32 -56.52 -44.39 10.44
N ASN A 33 -56.75 -44.87 11.67
CA ASN A 33 -56.20 -44.27 12.88
C ASN A 33 -54.70 -44.51 12.96
N GLU A 34 -54.26 -45.76 12.78
CA GLU A 34 -52.83 -46.12 12.75
C GLU A 34 -52.08 -45.37 11.65
N VAL A 35 -52.68 -45.23 10.46
CA VAL A 35 -52.08 -44.46 9.36
C VAL A 35 -51.98 -42.97 9.73
N SER A 36 -52.98 -42.39 10.40
CA SER A 36 -52.93 -40.98 10.80
C SER A 36 -51.90 -40.69 11.89
N GLU A 37 -51.73 -41.61 12.84
CA GLU A 37 -50.71 -41.54 13.88
C GLU A 37 -49.31 -41.63 13.27
N TYR A 38 -49.08 -42.63 12.40
CA TYR A 38 -47.82 -42.77 11.67
C TYR A 38 -47.47 -41.55 10.81
N LEU A 39 -48.44 -40.96 10.11
CA LEU A 39 -48.20 -39.74 9.32
C LEU A 39 -47.89 -38.53 10.19
N SER A 40 -48.42 -38.48 11.41
CA SER A 40 -48.12 -37.41 12.37
C SER A 40 -46.68 -37.53 12.88
N GLU A 41 -46.25 -38.73 13.30
CA GLU A 41 -44.87 -39.01 13.69
C GLU A 41 -43.88 -38.76 12.54
N LEU A 42 -44.24 -39.19 11.32
CA LEU A 42 -43.41 -38.94 10.14
C LEU A 42 -43.26 -37.45 9.85
N ALA A 43 -44.34 -36.67 9.99
CA ALA A 43 -44.29 -35.23 9.82
C ALA A 43 -43.39 -34.56 10.87
N GLU A 44 -43.44 -34.99 12.12
CA GLU A 44 -42.56 -34.50 13.18
C GLU A 44 -41.08 -34.83 12.92
N GLN A 45 -40.78 -36.05 12.47
CA GLN A 45 -39.41 -36.44 12.10
C GLN A 45 -38.86 -35.60 10.93
N VAL A 46 -39.70 -35.31 9.93
CA VAL A 46 -39.32 -34.43 8.81
C VAL A 46 -39.09 -33.01 9.29
N GLU A 47 -39.95 -32.49 10.17
CA GLU A 47 -39.81 -31.16 10.77
C GLU A 47 -38.50 -31.02 11.55
N TYR A 48 -38.16 -32.01 12.36
CA TYR A 48 -36.88 -32.08 13.08
C TYR A 48 -35.69 -32.14 12.13
N ALA A 49 -35.74 -33.01 11.11
CA ALA A 49 -34.65 -33.14 10.14
C ALA A 49 -34.47 -31.87 9.29
N ASP A 50 -35.55 -31.14 8.99
CA ASP A 50 -35.48 -29.87 8.26
C ASP A 50 -34.90 -28.75 9.14
N ALA A 51 -35.21 -28.73 10.44
CA ALA A 51 -34.60 -27.81 11.40
C ALA A 51 -33.08 -28.05 11.53
N ASP A 52 -32.67 -29.31 11.74
CA ASP A 52 -31.25 -29.69 11.80
C ASP A 52 -30.50 -29.33 10.52
N ARG A 53 -31.12 -29.56 9.35
CA ARG A 53 -30.55 -29.17 8.05
C ARG A 53 -30.42 -27.67 7.90
N ALA A 54 -31.39 -26.90 8.37
CA ALA A 54 -31.32 -25.45 8.34
C ALA A 54 -30.18 -24.94 9.22
N GLU A 55 -30.03 -25.48 10.43
CA GLU A 55 -28.93 -25.16 11.34
C GLU A 55 -27.56 -25.50 10.74
N LEU A 56 -27.40 -26.72 10.23
CA LEU A 56 -26.15 -27.14 9.59
C LEU A 56 -25.80 -26.30 8.37
N ARG A 57 -26.80 -25.88 7.57
CA ARG A 57 -26.57 -24.98 6.43
C ARG A 57 -26.14 -23.60 6.88
N ALA A 58 -26.77 -23.05 7.93
CA ALA A 58 -26.37 -21.76 8.49
C ALA A 58 -24.93 -21.82 9.04
N GLU A 59 -24.56 -22.91 9.69
CA GLU A 59 -23.20 -23.10 10.20
C GLU A 59 -22.17 -23.24 9.09
N VAL A 60 -22.47 -24.02 8.05
CA VAL A 60 -21.60 -24.13 6.87
C VAL A 60 -21.41 -22.77 6.20
N GLU A 61 -22.46 -21.97 6.08
CA GLU A 61 -22.37 -20.63 5.52
C GLU A 61 -21.52 -19.70 6.38
N ARG A 62 -21.69 -19.75 7.71
CA ARG A 62 -20.85 -19.02 8.67
C ARG A 62 -19.38 -19.41 8.53
N LEU A 63 -19.08 -20.71 8.52
CA LEU A 63 -17.71 -21.22 8.38
C LEU A 63 -17.08 -20.82 7.04
N ARG A 64 -17.84 -20.88 5.94
CA ARG A 64 -17.38 -20.40 4.64
C ARG A 64 -17.05 -18.92 4.66
N ALA A 65 -17.93 -18.09 5.21
CA ALA A 65 -17.68 -16.66 5.34
C ALA A 65 -16.40 -16.35 6.13
N THR A 66 -16.18 -17.04 7.26
CA THR A 66 -14.95 -16.86 8.07
C THR A 66 -13.67 -17.33 7.36
N THR A 67 -13.76 -18.41 6.57
CA THR A 67 -12.62 -18.93 5.80
C THR A 67 -12.23 -17.95 4.70
N THR A 68 -13.21 -17.45 3.95
CA THR A 68 -12.97 -16.45 2.89
C THR A 68 -12.30 -15.19 3.42
N ASP A 69 -12.73 -14.65 4.57
CA ASP A 69 -12.09 -13.49 5.19
C ASP A 69 -10.63 -13.79 5.58
N THR A 70 -10.38 -14.98 6.14
CA THR A 70 -9.03 -15.41 6.52
C THR A 70 -8.10 -15.54 5.31
N GLU A 71 -8.58 -16.16 4.23
CA GLU A 71 -7.83 -16.30 2.97
C GLU A 71 -7.53 -14.93 2.35
N GLN A 72 -8.50 -14.03 2.36
CA GLN A 72 -8.33 -12.67 1.83
C GLN A 72 -7.27 -11.90 2.61
N ARG A 73 -7.29 -11.96 3.95
CA ARG A 73 -6.28 -11.34 4.81
C ARG A 73 -4.89 -11.93 4.56
N ALA A 74 -4.78 -13.24 4.40
CA ALA A 74 -3.51 -13.90 4.10
C ALA A 74 -2.94 -13.43 2.75
N HIS A 75 -3.79 -13.31 1.72
CA HIS A 75 -3.37 -12.81 0.40
C HIS A 75 -2.90 -11.35 0.44
N ILE A 76 -3.65 -10.47 1.13
CA ILE A 76 -3.25 -9.06 1.31
C ILE A 76 -1.90 -8.98 2.05
N THR A 77 -1.72 -9.80 3.09
CA THR A 77 -0.47 -9.83 3.87
C THR A 77 0.70 -10.28 3.00
N ALA A 78 0.54 -11.34 2.21
CA ALA A 78 1.58 -11.84 1.31
C ALA A 78 1.97 -10.79 0.26
N HIS A 79 0.98 -10.10 -0.33
CA HIS A 79 1.23 -9.02 -1.29
C HIS A 79 1.98 -7.84 -0.65
N ALA A 80 1.60 -7.43 0.56
CA ALA A 80 2.28 -6.37 1.30
C ALA A 80 3.75 -6.71 1.61
N VAL A 81 4.03 -7.96 1.99
CA VAL A 81 5.40 -8.45 2.21
C VAL A 81 6.22 -8.40 0.90
N GLY A 82 5.62 -8.79 -0.23
CA GLY A 82 6.25 -8.69 -1.55
C GLY A 82 6.59 -7.24 -1.92
N LEU A 83 5.64 -6.32 -1.74
CA LEU A 83 5.87 -4.89 -1.97
C LEU A 83 6.96 -4.31 -1.06
N LEU A 84 6.98 -4.70 0.23
CA LEU A 84 8.02 -4.24 1.16
C LEU A 84 9.40 -4.73 0.73
N SER A 85 9.51 -6.00 0.32
CA SER A 85 10.76 -6.56 -0.20
C SER A 85 11.22 -5.84 -1.46
N GLN A 86 10.29 -5.50 -2.36
CA GLN A 86 10.60 -4.73 -3.56
C GLN A 86 11.05 -3.31 -3.23
N ALA A 87 10.37 -2.64 -2.30
CA ALA A 87 10.73 -1.30 -1.85
C ALA A 87 12.12 -1.28 -1.19
N GLN A 88 12.45 -2.30 -0.40
CA GLN A 88 13.79 -2.47 0.18
C GLN A 88 14.86 -2.64 -0.90
N GLN A 89 14.61 -3.49 -1.90
CA GLN A 89 15.55 -3.67 -3.00
C GLN A 89 15.76 -2.37 -3.81
N ILE A 90 14.70 -1.59 -4.03
CA ILE A 90 14.79 -0.28 -4.68
C ILE A 90 15.60 0.69 -3.81
N ALA A 91 15.35 0.71 -2.50
CA ALA A 91 16.09 1.56 -1.58
C ALA A 91 17.58 1.22 -1.58
N ASP A 92 17.94 -0.06 -1.51
CA ASP A 92 19.33 -0.52 -1.54
C ASP A 92 20.03 -0.13 -2.85
N ASN A 93 19.32 -0.25 -3.99
CA ASN A 93 19.85 0.18 -5.29
C ASN A 93 20.06 1.70 -5.35
N LEU A 94 19.11 2.49 -4.84
CA LEU A 94 19.23 3.96 -4.82
C LEU A 94 20.37 4.43 -3.93
N VAL A 95 20.59 3.76 -2.78
CA VAL A 95 21.74 4.05 -1.92
C VAL A 95 23.05 3.77 -2.66
N ALA A 96 23.16 2.61 -3.31
CA ALA A 96 24.35 2.26 -4.09
C ALA A 96 24.60 3.25 -5.25
N GLU A 97 23.55 3.68 -5.96
CA GLU A 97 23.65 4.68 -7.02
C GLU A 97 24.07 6.06 -6.47
N ALA A 98 23.48 6.48 -5.36
CA ALA A 98 23.82 7.74 -4.71
C ALA A 98 25.27 7.77 -4.20
N GLU A 99 25.76 6.65 -3.63
CA GLU A 99 27.15 6.51 -3.21
C GLU A 99 28.12 6.63 -4.38
N GLN A 100 27.83 5.95 -5.49
CA GLN A 100 28.65 6.02 -6.69
C GLN A 100 28.65 7.44 -7.28
N TYR A 101 27.48 8.07 -7.38
CA TYR A 101 27.35 9.45 -7.85
C TYR A 101 28.12 10.44 -6.98
N ALA A 102 28.04 10.30 -5.65
CA ALA A 102 28.78 11.16 -4.72
C ALA A 102 30.30 11.01 -4.91
N LYS A 103 30.79 9.79 -5.16
CA LYS A 103 32.20 9.55 -5.43
C LYS A 103 32.65 10.21 -6.72
N ASP A 104 31.88 10.03 -7.79
CA ASP A 104 32.17 10.62 -9.10
C ASP A 104 32.14 12.17 -9.04
N LEU A 105 31.23 12.74 -8.26
CA LEU A 105 31.16 14.18 -8.02
C LEU A 105 32.42 14.70 -7.32
N VAL A 106 32.87 14.02 -6.27
CA VAL A 106 34.08 14.40 -5.53
C VAL A 106 35.32 14.32 -6.42
N ASP A 107 35.45 13.26 -7.22
CA ASP A 107 36.59 13.09 -8.12
C ASP A 107 36.59 14.16 -9.22
N ASN A 108 35.43 14.50 -9.78
CA ASN A 108 35.28 15.61 -10.72
C ASN A 108 35.65 16.96 -10.10
N ALA A 109 35.14 17.27 -8.90
CA ALA A 109 35.45 18.51 -8.19
C ALA A 109 36.96 18.63 -7.91
N ARG A 110 37.62 17.54 -7.51
CA ARG A 110 39.07 17.48 -7.31
C ARG A 110 39.86 17.65 -8.61
N SER A 111 39.36 17.13 -9.74
CA SER A 111 39.99 17.38 -11.04
C SER A 111 39.91 18.86 -11.40
N GLN A 112 38.70 19.44 -11.34
CA GLN A 112 38.48 20.85 -11.67
C GLN A 112 39.29 21.78 -10.78
N GLN A 113 39.41 21.49 -9.48
CA GLN A 113 40.25 22.28 -8.57
C GLN A 113 41.73 22.24 -8.99
N ARG A 114 42.26 21.06 -9.35
CA ARG A 114 43.65 20.91 -9.80
C ARG A 114 43.89 21.68 -11.11
N ASP A 115 42.95 21.60 -12.05
CA ASP A 115 43.04 22.29 -13.33
C ASP A 115 42.99 23.82 -13.14
N ALA A 116 42.08 24.32 -12.31
CA ALA A 116 41.98 25.74 -11.97
C ALA A 116 43.25 26.26 -11.28
N LEU A 117 43.83 25.49 -10.35
CA LEU A 117 45.09 25.86 -9.69
C LEU A 117 46.27 25.88 -10.67
N LYS A 118 46.33 24.91 -11.59
CA LYS A 118 47.35 24.87 -12.63
C LYS A 118 47.25 26.08 -13.55
N GLN A 119 46.04 26.39 -14.04
CA GLN A 119 45.80 27.54 -14.90
C GLN A 119 46.12 28.87 -14.19
N ALA A 120 45.77 29.00 -12.91
CA ALA A 120 46.11 30.17 -12.11
C ALA A 120 47.64 30.33 -11.98
N ARG A 121 48.36 29.24 -11.72
CA ARG A 121 49.83 29.23 -11.64
C ARG A 121 50.47 29.63 -12.98
N ASP A 122 50.02 29.05 -14.09
CA ASP A 122 50.55 29.35 -15.43
C ASP A 122 50.28 30.81 -15.82
N SER A 123 49.12 31.35 -15.42
CA SER A 123 48.77 32.76 -15.62
C SER A 123 49.65 33.70 -14.78
N VAL A 124 49.97 33.34 -13.54
CA VAL A 124 50.89 34.11 -12.68
C VAL A 124 52.31 34.07 -13.25
N GLU A 125 52.79 32.89 -13.67
CA GLU A 125 54.13 32.75 -14.24
C GLU A 125 54.30 33.56 -15.54
N SER A 126 53.30 33.52 -16.42
CA SER A 126 53.31 34.35 -17.64
C SER A 126 53.25 35.84 -17.32
N ALA A 127 52.40 36.27 -16.37
CA ALA A 127 52.34 37.67 -15.95
C ALA A 127 53.67 38.18 -15.37
N VAL A 128 54.34 37.38 -14.53
CA VAL A 128 55.66 37.73 -13.97
C VAL A 128 56.73 37.82 -15.05
N LYS A 129 56.72 36.91 -16.05
CA LYS A 129 57.69 36.96 -17.17
C LYS A 129 57.51 38.17 -18.08
N HIS A 130 56.31 38.74 -18.16
CA HIS A 130 56.00 39.91 -19.00
C HIS A 130 56.05 41.25 -18.24
N MET A 131 56.43 41.25 -16.95
CA MET A 131 56.55 42.45 -16.13
C MET A 131 57.90 43.17 -16.39
N PRO A 132 57.94 44.43 -16.87
CA PRO A 132 59.19 45.17 -17.05
C PRO A 132 59.80 45.60 -15.69
N VAL A 133 61.11 45.39 -15.52
CA VAL A 133 61.88 45.58 -14.27
C VAL A 133 62.07 47.06 -13.86
N ALA A 134 61.38 48.02 -14.49
CA ALA A 134 61.82 49.42 -14.48
C ALA A 134 61.10 50.39 -13.52
N ASP A 135 59.96 50.07 -12.88
CA ASP A 135 59.26 51.01 -11.96
C ASP A 135 58.57 50.28 -10.80
N ALA A 136 59.36 49.91 -9.78
CA ALA A 136 58.94 48.96 -8.75
C ALA A 136 57.85 49.44 -7.76
N PRO A 137 57.76 50.70 -7.27
CA PRO A 137 56.83 51.02 -6.18
C PRO A 137 55.44 51.55 -6.60
N VAL A 138 55.30 52.17 -7.78
CA VAL A 138 53.99 52.73 -8.23
C VAL A 138 53.17 51.68 -8.99
N ALA A 139 53.85 50.81 -9.77
CA ALA A 139 53.22 49.70 -10.46
C ALA A 139 52.70 48.64 -9.48
N GLU A 140 53.35 48.43 -8.32
CA GLU A 140 52.91 47.47 -7.31
C GLU A 140 51.53 47.81 -6.73
N LEU A 141 51.25 49.09 -6.46
CA LEU A 141 49.97 49.55 -5.92
C LEU A 141 48.84 49.45 -6.95
N GLU A 142 49.08 49.82 -8.21
CA GLU A 142 48.09 49.67 -9.27
C GLU A 142 47.86 48.21 -9.64
N TYR A 143 48.92 47.39 -9.67
CA TYR A 143 48.86 45.95 -9.89
C TYR A 143 48.08 45.26 -8.78
N VAL A 144 48.34 45.56 -7.51
CA VAL A 144 47.56 45.02 -6.38
C VAL A 144 46.10 45.44 -6.48
N ARG A 145 45.80 46.69 -6.87
CA ARG A 145 44.43 47.21 -6.96
C ARG A 145 43.64 46.62 -8.14
N THR A 146 44.28 46.42 -9.29
CA THR A 146 43.66 45.73 -10.44
C THR A 146 43.57 44.23 -10.20
N PHE A 147 44.58 43.62 -9.60
CA PHE A 147 44.57 42.20 -9.24
C PHE A 147 43.48 41.89 -8.21
N THR A 148 43.35 42.67 -7.13
CA THR A 148 42.24 42.49 -6.18
C THR A 148 40.89 42.70 -6.85
N ARG A 149 40.77 43.64 -7.80
CA ARG A 149 39.51 43.86 -8.53
C ARG A 149 39.16 42.71 -9.47
N VAL A 150 40.13 42.18 -10.20
CA VAL A 150 39.96 41.02 -11.09
C VAL A 150 39.69 39.76 -10.26
N ALA A 151 40.45 39.51 -9.20
CA ALA A 151 40.23 38.40 -8.29
C ALA A 151 38.83 38.47 -7.66
N HIS A 152 38.35 39.65 -7.25
CA HIS A 152 37.01 39.82 -6.69
C HIS A 152 35.90 39.53 -7.71
N VAL A 153 36.08 39.93 -8.97
CA VAL A 153 35.15 39.60 -10.06
C VAL A 153 35.15 38.09 -10.34
N GLN A 154 36.34 37.46 -10.37
CA GLN A 154 36.46 36.02 -10.61
C GLN A 154 35.86 35.19 -9.47
N LEU A 155 36.10 35.56 -8.20
CA LEU A 155 35.51 34.88 -7.04
C LEU A 155 34.00 34.99 -7.03
N ARG A 156 33.46 36.15 -7.41
CA ARG A 156 32.01 36.35 -7.53
C ARG A 156 31.40 35.49 -8.64
N SER A 157 32.06 35.40 -9.79
CA SER A 157 31.64 34.51 -10.88
C SER A 157 31.67 33.03 -10.48
N VAL A 158 32.68 32.61 -9.72
CA VAL A 158 32.78 31.22 -9.23
C VAL A 158 31.69 30.93 -8.19
N LEU A 159 31.41 31.88 -7.28
CA LEU A 159 30.33 31.75 -6.31
C LEU A 159 28.96 31.73 -6.96
N ASP A 160 28.72 32.55 -7.98
CA ASP A 160 27.47 32.55 -8.75
C ASP A 160 27.29 31.23 -9.51
N ALA A 161 28.36 30.70 -10.12
CA ALA A 161 28.32 29.40 -10.80
C ALA A 161 28.07 28.22 -9.82
N LEU A 162 28.68 28.26 -8.62
CA LEU A 162 28.40 27.27 -7.57
C LEU A 162 26.98 27.39 -7.04
N ALA A 163 26.45 28.61 -6.87
CA ALA A 163 25.07 28.83 -6.46
C ALA A 163 24.08 28.30 -7.51
N GLU A 164 24.34 28.52 -8.80
CA GLU A 164 23.52 27.96 -9.89
C GLU A 164 23.59 26.43 -9.92
N GLN A 165 24.76 25.83 -9.66
CA GLN A 165 24.90 24.38 -9.56
C GLN A 165 24.17 23.80 -8.35
N VAL A 166 24.20 24.46 -7.19
CA VAL A 166 23.42 24.08 -6.00
C VAL A 166 21.92 24.23 -6.26
N GLU A 167 21.49 25.29 -6.96
CA GLU A 167 20.08 25.48 -7.32
C GLU A 167 19.61 24.44 -8.34
N ARG A 168 20.47 24.02 -9.29
CA ARG A 168 20.19 22.88 -10.17
C ARG A 168 20.14 21.56 -9.42
N LEU A 169 20.95 21.38 -8.37
CA LEU A 169 20.90 20.20 -7.51
C LEU A 169 19.63 20.18 -6.64
N GLY A 170 19.16 21.36 -6.19
CA GLY A 170 17.89 21.53 -5.51
C GLY A 170 16.69 21.35 -6.45
N LYS A 171 16.88 21.60 -7.75
CA LYS A 171 15.94 21.29 -8.84
C LYS A 171 16.26 19.94 -9.49
N LEU A 172 16.55 18.91 -8.67
CA LEU A 172 16.36 17.54 -9.11
C LEU A 172 14.95 17.47 -9.71
N PRO A 173 14.76 16.91 -10.92
CA PRO A 173 13.42 16.80 -11.47
C PRO A 173 12.58 16.01 -10.46
N ASP A 174 11.44 16.58 -10.07
CA ASP A 174 10.32 15.76 -9.61
C ASP A 174 10.22 14.60 -10.60
N ALA A 175 10.17 13.39 -10.05
CA ALA A 175 10.15 12.13 -10.79
C ALA A 175 9.36 12.26 -12.10
N PRO A 176 9.82 11.68 -13.22
CA PRO A 176 9.21 11.88 -14.51
C PRO A 176 7.70 11.69 -14.41
N ALA A 177 6.97 12.76 -14.75
CA ALA A 177 5.53 12.75 -14.86
C ALA A 177 5.12 11.51 -15.67
N ARG A 178 4.31 10.66 -15.03
CA ARG A 178 3.57 9.58 -15.70
C ARG A 178 2.93 10.16 -16.97
N PRO A 179 3.09 9.54 -18.15
CA PRO A 179 2.30 9.90 -19.30
C PRO A 179 0.86 9.44 -19.07
N ASP A 180 -0.02 10.42 -18.92
CA ASP A 180 -1.47 10.44 -19.14
C ASP A 180 -2.33 9.30 -18.58
N GLU A 181 -3.11 9.58 -17.52
CA GLU A 181 -4.50 9.14 -17.38
C GLU A 181 -5.28 9.94 -16.30
N GLU A 182 -6.15 10.84 -16.79
CA GLU A 182 -7.46 11.28 -16.26
C GLU A 182 -7.58 12.24 -15.04
N PRO A 183 -8.60 13.14 -15.05
CA PRO A 183 -8.65 14.34 -14.21
C PRO A 183 -9.35 14.10 -12.85
N SER A 184 -8.81 14.73 -11.81
CA SER A 184 -9.51 15.20 -10.60
C SER A 184 -10.58 14.26 -10.01
N GLY A 185 -10.12 13.23 -9.30
CA GLY A 185 -10.89 12.58 -8.24
C GLY A 185 -9.98 12.42 -7.04
N GLU A 186 -10.13 13.27 -6.03
CA GLU A 186 -9.51 13.10 -4.71
C GLU A 186 -9.91 11.74 -4.13
N VAL A 187 -9.09 10.71 -4.36
CA VAL A 187 -9.21 9.44 -3.63
C VAL A 187 -8.42 9.61 -2.33
N LEU A 188 -9.10 10.11 -1.31
CA LEU A 188 -8.65 10.14 0.08
C LEU A 188 -8.65 8.72 0.67
N TRP A 189 -7.73 7.87 0.20
CA TRP A 189 -7.54 6.50 0.67
C TRP A 189 -7.12 6.40 2.15
N TRP A 190 -6.70 7.51 2.76
CA TRP A 190 -6.36 7.58 4.19
C TRP A 190 -7.56 7.85 5.11
N ASN A 191 -8.70 8.35 4.60
CA ASN A 191 -9.85 8.66 5.46
C ASN A 191 -10.74 7.45 5.78
N ASP A 192 -10.63 6.36 5.02
CA ASP A 192 -11.48 5.18 5.20
C ASP A 192 -10.88 4.17 6.22
N LEU A 193 -9.56 4.19 6.39
CA LEU A 193 -8.86 3.31 7.34
C LEU A 193 -8.93 3.81 8.81
N SER A 194 -9.09 5.12 9.03
CA SER A 194 -9.29 5.69 10.37
C SER A 194 -10.74 5.55 10.85
N ALA A 195 -11.73 5.66 9.95
CA ALA A 195 -13.14 5.48 10.29
C ALA A 195 -13.48 4.04 10.73
N ALA A 196 -12.77 3.04 10.18
CA ALA A 196 -12.90 1.65 10.61
C ALA A 196 -12.20 1.36 11.95
N ALA A 197 -11.16 2.12 12.30
CA ALA A 197 -10.42 1.95 13.57
C ALA A 197 -11.17 2.59 14.76
N ASP A 198 -11.84 3.72 14.57
CA ASP A 198 -12.57 4.41 15.65
C ASP A 198 -13.88 3.71 16.05
N ASN A 199 -14.57 3.04 15.10
CA ASN A 199 -15.79 2.27 15.40
C ASN A 199 -15.51 0.95 16.13
N ALA A 200 -14.27 0.44 16.10
CA ALA A 200 -13.91 -0.81 16.79
C ALA A 200 -13.59 -0.61 18.29
N ILE A 201 -13.36 0.64 18.74
CA ILE A 201 -12.97 0.95 20.12
C ILE A 201 -14.17 1.31 21.01
N LEU A 202 -15.34 1.64 20.44
CA LEU A 202 -16.51 2.06 21.23
C LEU A 202 -17.51 0.94 21.58
N ASP A 203 -17.40 -0.27 21.01
CA ASP A 203 -18.39 -1.35 21.23
C ASP A 203 -17.98 -2.40 22.27
N THR A 204 -16.97 -2.10 23.11
CA THR A 204 -16.53 -2.97 24.23
C THR A 204 -16.97 -2.46 25.61
N ARG A 205 -18.23 -2.02 25.73
CA ARG A 205 -18.89 -1.91 27.06
C ARG A 205 -20.05 -2.89 27.17
N ALA A 206 -19.74 -3.97 27.88
CA ALA A 206 -20.59 -5.10 28.22
C ALA A 206 -22.01 -4.75 28.71
N PRO A 207 -23.00 -5.63 28.46
CA PRO A 207 -24.29 -5.57 29.12
C PRO A 207 -24.19 -6.23 30.51
N VAL A 208 -24.30 -5.43 31.57
CA VAL A 208 -24.53 -5.96 32.93
C VAL A 208 -26.03 -6.13 33.12
N GLY A 209 -26.47 -7.39 33.15
CA GLY A 209 -27.81 -7.77 33.62
C GLY A 209 -27.96 -7.59 35.13
N GLY A 210 -29.18 -7.29 35.59
CA GLY A 210 -29.48 -7.24 37.02
C GLY A 210 -30.83 -6.60 37.40
N HIS A 211 -31.92 -7.34 37.16
CA HIS A 211 -33.13 -7.53 38.01
C HIS A 211 -33.76 -6.44 38.92
N ARG A 212 -35.11 -6.49 38.89
CA ARG A 212 -36.14 -6.13 39.93
C ARG A 212 -36.42 -4.62 40.10
N ARG A 213 -37.64 -4.14 40.35
CA ARG A 213 -38.92 -4.73 40.81
C ARG A 213 -40.08 -3.76 40.52
N THR A 214 -41.24 -4.34 40.25
CA THR A 214 -42.61 -3.89 40.59
C THR A 214 -42.75 -2.73 41.59
N ASN A 215 -43.54 -1.72 41.22
CA ASN A 215 -44.78 -1.35 41.91
C ASN A 215 -45.68 -0.53 40.98
#